data_AF-A0A930BSN9-F1
#
_entry.id   AF-A0A930BSN9-F1
#
_cell.length_a   1.000
_cell.length_b   1.000
_cell.length_c   1.000
_cell.angle_alpha   90.00
_cell.angle_beta   90.00
_cell.angle_gamma   90.00
#
_symmetry.space_group_name_H-M   'P 1'
#
loop_
_entity.id
_entity.type
_entity.pdbx_description
1 polymer ?
#
loop_
_entity_poly.entity_id
_entity_poly.type
_entity_poly.pdbx_seq_one_letter_code
_entity_poly.pdbx_strand_id
1 'polypeptide(L)'
;MEKQNKIIGGLTLISLICLVAAYFAPIWWVSLTAPNYPPDAFPDGIRIHFHFDGVYNGCKAAGKGTRMANEIIQKDLAHDDERYNPVLDAEKNVDKGAQGLDCVHEMNTINHYVGMFPIATGAPVEKPLAKFFFGFFAVMMIAFAMTKKKARVATLAVGFAAVAAWAIVDQFVLGHLASHVDAYMAEAGTFFKEPDKIKVWGDNVTLYSKVAIFGLIAVMVVVVAATALIRPFQLLLALVPALLPLYFVITYAGWLWFFGHNLHPWGAFTVKPFMPTVFGEGKVAQFSTFSYPYWGYGLLMVIFVCLILALLIRRKQLREGQAE
;
A
#
# COMPACT_ATOMS: atom_id res chain seq x y z
N MET A 1 10.29 -22.21 31.32
CA MET A 1 10.52 -22.33 29.86
C MET A 1 9.23 -22.55 29.07
N GLU A 2 8.43 -23.61 29.34
CA GLU A 2 7.25 -23.94 28.51
C GLU A 2 6.15 -22.85 28.50
N LYS A 3 5.81 -22.28 29.66
CA LYS A 3 4.84 -21.17 29.77
C LYS A 3 5.25 -19.95 28.92
N GLN A 4 6.51 -19.54 28.99
CA GLN A 4 7.02 -18.40 28.22
C GLN A 4 7.02 -18.69 26.71
N ASN A 5 7.36 -19.92 26.30
CA ASN A 5 7.29 -20.32 24.89
C ASN A 5 5.85 -20.31 24.36
N LYS A 6 4.86 -20.73 25.19
CA LYS A 6 3.43 -20.60 24.85
C LYS A 6 3.00 -19.14 24.71
N ILE A 7 3.48 -18.24 25.58
CA ILE A 7 3.21 -16.80 25.48
C ILE A 7 3.81 -16.22 24.19
N ILE A 8 5.07 -16.53 23.88
CA ILE A 8 5.71 -16.10 22.62
C ILE A 8 4.89 -16.60 21.42
N GLY A 9 4.54 -17.89 21.39
CA GLY A 9 3.73 -18.47 20.32
C GLY A 9 2.37 -17.79 20.18
N GLY A 10 1.67 -17.49 21.28
CA GLY A 10 0.40 -16.78 21.28
C GLY A 10 0.50 -15.35 20.75
N LEU A 11 1.49 -14.57 21.21
CA LEU A 11 1.72 -13.21 20.72
C LEU A 11 2.09 -13.18 19.23
N THR A 12 2.92 -14.13 18.79
CA THR A 12 3.29 -14.27 17.38
C THR A 12 2.10 -14.72 16.52
N LEU A 13 1.23 -15.60 17.02
CA LEU A 13 0.01 -16.01 16.31
C LEU A 13 -0.96 -14.84 16.13
N ILE A 14 -1.21 -14.06 17.17
CA ILE A 14 -2.02 -12.83 17.09
C ILE A 14 -1.43 -11.90 16.02
N SER A 15 -0.11 -11.70 16.06
CA SER A 15 0.58 -10.87 15.08
C SER A 15 0.43 -11.40 13.66
N LEU A 16 0.49 -12.71 13.44
CA LEU A 16 0.29 -13.32 12.12
C LEU A 16 -1.12 -13.09 11.58
N ILE A 17 -2.14 -13.23 12.43
CA ILE A 17 -3.53 -12.95 12.07
C ILE A 17 -3.69 -11.47 11.70
N CYS A 18 -3.13 -10.57 12.52
CA CYS A 18 -3.14 -9.14 12.24
C CYS A 18 -2.38 -8.81 10.94
N LEU A 19 -1.26 -9.48 10.64
CA LEU A 19 -0.50 -9.28 9.41
C LEU A 19 -1.35 -9.60 8.17
N VAL A 20 -2.00 -10.77 8.17
CA VAL A 20 -2.88 -11.16 7.06
C VAL A 20 -4.06 -10.20 6.94
N ALA A 21 -4.71 -9.86 8.04
CA ALA A 21 -5.84 -8.92 8.03
C ALA A 21 -5.42 -7.51 7.55
N ALA A 22 -4.23 -7.04 7.93
CA ALA A 22 -3.73 -5.72 7.58
C ALA A 22 -3.47 -5.57 6.07
N TYR A 23 -3.11 -6.65 5.37
CA TYR A 23 -2.90 -6.64 3.93
C TYR A 23 -4.17 -6.22 3.16
N PHE A 24 -5.33 -6.69 3.61
CA PHE A 24 -6.62 -6.42 2.97
C PHE A 24 -7.35 -5.20 3.54
N ALA A 25 -6.85 -4.62 4.64
CA ALA A 25 -7.49 -3.52 5.32
C ALA A 25 -6.95 -2.16 4.84
N PRO A 26 -7.82 -1.14 4.72
CA PRO A 26 -7.37 0.24 4.52
C PRO A 26 -6.47 0.69 5.67
N ILE A 27 -5.25 1.11 5.35
CA ILE A 27 -4.20 1.44 6.33
C ILE A 27 -4.29 2.89 6.74
N TRP A 28 -4.49 3.77 5.76
CA TRP A 28 -4.48 5.21 5.92
C TRP A 28 -5.52 5.82 5.01
N TRP A 29 -6.13 6.92 5.41
CA TRP A 29 -7.05 7.65 4.55
C TRP A 29 -6.61 9.09 4.41
N VAL A 30 -6.85 9.63 3.22
CA VAL A 30 -6.68 11.05 2.92
C VAL A 30 -7.99 11.58 2.36
N SER A 31 -8.35 12.79 2.76
CA SER A 31 -9.48 13.52 2.19
C SER A 31 -9.08 14.95 1.84
N LEU A 32 -9.59 15.43 0.71
CA LEU A 32 -9.54 16.83 0.31
C LEU A 32 -10.92 17.46 0.35
N THR A 33 -11.03 18.65 0.92
CA THR A 33 -12.24 19.47 0.87
C THR A 33 -11.92 20.84 0.28
N ALA A 34 -12.80 21.36 -0.57
CA ALA A 34 -12.69 22.71 -1.11
C ALA A 34 -14.07 23.30 -1.41
N PRO A 35 -14.20 24.63 -1.58
CA PRO A 35 -15.49 25.26 -1.89
C PRO A 35 -16.18 24.70 -3.14
N ASN A 36 -15.42 24.22 -4.12
CA ASN A 36 -15.91 23.60 -5.36
C ASN A 36 -16.43 22.17 -5.17
N TYR A 37 -16.17 21.54 -4.02
CA TYR A 37 -16.57 20.17 -3.68
C TYR A 37 -17.51 20.23 -2.46
N PRO A 38 -18.81 20.50 -2.68
CA PRO A 38 -19.72 20.82 -1.59
C PRO A 38 -20.08 19.57 -0.74
N PRO A 39 -20.36 19.72 0.56
CA PRO A 39 -20.60 18.59 1.47
C PRO A 39 -21.84 17.74 1.17
N ASP A 40 -22.79 18.26 0.41
CA ASP A 40 -23.95 17.49 -0.05
C ASP A 40 -23.58 16.44 -1.10
N ALA A 41 -22.56 16.73 -1.92
CA ALA A 41 -21.99 15.79 -2.90
C ALA A 41 -20.82 14.98 -2.32
N PHE A 42 -19.96 15.62 -1.53
CA PHE A 42 -18.75 15.06 -0.94
C PHE A 42 -18.78 15.21 0.60
N PRO A 43 -19.62 14.45 1.32
CA PRO A 43 -19.81 14.61 2.77
C PRO A 43 -18.53 14.33 3.57
N ASP A 44 -17.68 13.43 3.07
CA ASP A 44 -16.38 13.10 3.65
C ASP A 44 -15.23 13.79 2.89
N GLY A 45 -15.51 14.74 1.98
CA GLY A 45 -14.57 15.25 0.98
C GLY A 45 -14.21 14.23 -0.08
N ILE A 46 -13.21 14.55 -0.92
CA ILE A 46 -12.62 13.64 -1.90
C ILE A 46 -11.73 12.66 -1.16
N ARG A 47 -12.32 11.57 -0.70
CA ARG A 47 -11.67 10.59 0.16
C ARG A 47 -11.08 9.43 -0.63
N ILE A 48 -9.83 9.11 -0.33
CA ILE A 48 -9.14 7.91 -0.82
C ILE A 48 -8.61 7.08 0.35
N HIS A 49 -8.49 5.78 0.12
CA HIS A 49 -7.92 4.81 1.06
C HIS A 49 -6.63 4.22 0.51
N PHE A 50 -5.55 4.32 1.29
CA PHE A 50 -4.30 3.64 1.02
C PHE A 50 -4.34 2.23 1.59
N HIS A 51 -4.06 1.27 0.73
CA HIS A 51 -3.83 -0.13 1.07
C HIS A 51 -2.38 -0.50 0.72
N PHE A 52 -1.94 -1.71 1.10
CA PHE A 52 -0.59 -2.18 0.79
C PHE A 52 -0.41 -2.48 -0.70
N ASP A 53 -1.49 -2.79 -1.40
CA ASP A 53 -1.53 -3.18 -2.80
C ASP A 53 -2.01 -2.06 -3.73
N GLY A 54 -2.58 -0.96 -3.21
CA GLY A 54 -3.21 0.05 -4.05
C GLY A 54 -3.77 1.27 -3.33
N VAL A 55 -4.39 2.13 -4.13
CA VAL A 55 -5.18 3.28 -3.67
C VAL A 55 -6.61 3.06 -4.15
N TYR A 56 -7.56 3.16 -3.23
CA TYR A 56 -8.96 2.80 -3.48
C TYR A 56 -9.89 3.97 -3.18
N ASN A 57 -11.04 3.98 -3.84
CA ASN A 57 -12.08 4.97 -3.64
C ASN A 57 -12.62 4.91 -2.20
N GLY A 58 -12.61 6.05 -1.51
CA GLY A 58 -13.15 6.19 -0.15
C GLY A 58 -14.42 7.05 -0.09
N CYS A 59 -14.92 7.49 -1.24
CA CYS A 59 -16.16 8.25 -1.30
C CYS A 59 -17.38 7.37 -1.15
N LYS A 60 -18.39 7.94 -0.49
CA LYS A 60 -19.72 7.35 -0.37
C LYS A 60 -20.62 8.07 -1.35
N ALA A 61 -21.53 7.32 -1.98
CA ALA A 61 -22.57 7.91 -2.82
C ALA A 61 -23.34 8.99 -2.03
N ALA A 62 -23.63 10.11 -2.68
CA ALA A 62 -24.41 11.19 -2.07
C ALA A 62 -25.77 10.62 -1.60
N GLY A 63 -26.19 11.00 -0.39
CA GLY A 63 -27.43 10.49 0.20
C GLY A 63 -28.67 10.89 -0.60
N LYS A 64 -29.74 10.09 -0.50
CA LYS A 64 -31.05 10.41 -1.10
C LYS A 64 -31.51 11.80 -0.64
N GLY A 65 -31.82 12.69 -1.60
CA GLY A 65 -32.29 14.06 -1.34
C GLY A 65 -31.25 15.18 -1.52
N THR A 66 -30.03 14.85 -1.93
CA THR A 66 -28.99 15.84 -2.29
C THR A 66 -29.18 16.34 -3.72
N ARG A 67 -28.62 17.52 -4.08
CA ARG A 67 -28.72 18.08 -5.44
C ARG A 67 -28.15 17.13 -6.50
N MET A 68 -27.16 16.33 -6.11
CA MET A 68 -26.50 15.31 -6.94
C MET A 68 -27.12 13.91 -6.80
N ALA A 69 -28.21 13.72 -6.05
CA ALA A 69 -28.83 12.40 -5.87
C ALA A 69 -29.27 11.76 -7.19
N ASN A 70 -29.47 12.59 -8.23
CA ASN A 70 -29.81 12.20 -9.60
C ASN A 70 -28.75 12.68 -10.62
N GLU A 71 -27.58 13.17 -10.18
CA GLU A 71 -26.47 13.54 -11.06
C GLU A 71 -25.34 12.54 -10.86
N ILE A 72 -25.26 11.58 -11.77
CA ILE A 72 -24.31 10.49 -11.67
C ILE A 72 -23.09 10.80 -12.52
N ILE A 73 -21.92 10.80 -11.89
CA ILE A 73 -20.66 11.13 -12.53
C ILE A 73 -19.87 9.83 -12.75
N GLN A 74 -19.89 9.37 -14.00
CA GLN A 74 -18.83 8.66 -14.75
C GLN A 74 -19.40 7.55 -15.64
N LYS A 75 -19.62 7.89 -16.92
CA LYS A 75 -19.07 7.20 -18.12
C LYS A 75 -19.32 8.03 -19.39
N ASP A 76 -19.05 9.34 -19.36
CA ASP A 76 -19.41 10.25 -20.47
C ASP A 76 -18.18 10.68 -21.32
N LEU A 77 -17.00 10.10 -21.07
CA LEU A 77 -15.73 10.45 -21.72
C LEU A 77 -15.02 9.30 -22.46
N ALA A 78 -15.57 8.09 -22.43
CA ALA A 78 -15.01 6.93 -23.11
C ALA A 78 -15.67 6.81 -24.50
N HIS A 79 -14.88 6.76 -25.59
CA HIS A 79 -15.37 6.74 -26.98
C HIS A 79 -15.77 5.33 -27.47
N ASP A 80 -15.62 4.34 -26.60
CA ASP A 80 -15.78 2.91 -26.84
C ASP A 80 -17.13 2.35 -26.41
N ASP A 81 -17.93 3.13 -25.68
CA ASP A 81 -19.32 2.81 -25.35
C ASP A 81 -20.29 3.75 -26.08
N GLU A 82 -21.42 3.22 -26.57
CA GLU A 82 -22.52 4.06 -27.03
C GLU A 82 -23.01 4.93 -25.86
N ARG A 83 -22.96 6.25 -26.04
CA ARG A 83 -23.44 7.21 -25.04
C ARG A 83 -24.90 6.92 -24.71
N TYR A 84 -25.16 6.56 -23.46
CA TYR A 84 -26.50 6.23 -22.99
C TYR A 84 -27.49 7.36 -23.33
N ASN A 85 -28.56 7.03 -24.05
CA ASN A 85 -29.61 7.98 -24.43
C ASN A 85 -30.88 7.75 -23.59
N PRO A 86 -31.15 8.59 -22.59
CA PRO A 86 -32.31 8.45 -21.73
C PRO A 86 -33.65 8.68 -22.43
N VAL A 87 -33.65 9.22 -23.64
CA VAL A 87 -34.87 9.37 -24.47
C VAL A 87 -35.33 8.02 -25.04
N LEU A 88 -34.40 7.08 -25.22
CA LEU A 88 -34.66 5.75 -25.78
C LEU A 88 -34.95 4.69 -24.71
N ASP A 89 -34.76 5.03 -23.44
CA ASP A 89 -35.05 4.15 -22.32
C ASP A 89 -36.54 4.22 -21.94
N ALA A 90 -37.18 3.05 -21.82
CA ALA A 90 -38.62 2.95 -21.53
C ALA A 90 -39.00 3.55 -20.15
N GLU A 91 -38.06 3.59 -19.21
CA GLU A 91 -38.24 4.17 -17.88
C GLU A 91 -37.75 5.63 -17.82
N LYS A 92 -37.18 6.16 -18.92
CA LYS A 92 -36.48 7.46 -18.99
C LYS A 92 -35.46 7.62 -17.86
N ASN A 93 -34.85 6.51 -17.45
CA ASN A 93 -33.98 6.49 -16.31
C ASN A 93 -32.65 7.13 -16.70
N VAL A 94 -32.44 8.42 -16.42
CA VAL A 94 -31.22 9.18 -16.78
C VAL A 94 -29.92 8.59 -16.20
N ASP A 95 -30.07 7.65 -15.28
CA ASP A 95 -29.02 7.15 -14.40
C ASP A 95 -28.57 5.71 -14.74
N LYS A 96 -29.11 5.13 -15.80
CA LYS A 96 -28.86 3.72 -16.17
C LYS A 96 -27.40 3.52 -16.60
N GLY A 97 -26.65 2.78 -15.77
CA GLY A 97 -25.26 2.41 -16.05
C GLY A 97 -24.22 3.41 -15.54
N ALA A 98 -24.64 4.44 -14.80
CA ALA A 98 -23.73 5.45 -14.31
C ALA A 98 -23.01 4.98 -13.02
N GLN A 99 -21.71 5.22 -12.94
CA GLN A 99 -20.86 4.72 -11.85
C GLN A 99 -20.92 5.64 -10.62
N GLY A 100 -20.72 5.07 -9.43
CA GLY A 100 -20.67 5.84 -8.17
C GLY A 100 -19.47 6.79 -8.15
N LEU A 101 -19.55 7.82 -7.29
CA LEU A 101 -18.53 8.87 -7.16
C LEU A 101 -17.10 8.29 -7.00
N ASP A 102 -16.25 8.47 -8.01
CA ASP A 102 -14.85 8.01 -7.99
C ASP A 102 -13.89 9.12 -7.54
N CYS A 103 -13.55 9.08 -6.25
CA CYS A 103 -12.64 10.05 -5.68
C CYS A 103 -11.16 9.79 -5.98
N VAL A 104 -10.80 8.62 -6.53
CA VAL A 104 -9.44 8.42 -7.04
C VAL A 104 -9.26 9.23 -8.32
N HIS A 105 -10.24 9.18 -9.21
CA HIS A 105 -10.23 10.01 -10.42
C HIS A 105 -10.21 11.51 -10.08
N GLU A 106 -11.10 11.98 -9.20
CA GLU A 106 -11.11 13.40 -8.80
C GLU A 106 -9.79 13.85 -8.16
N MET A 107 -9.19 13.00 -7.31
CA MET A 107 -7.86 13.27 -6.74
C MET A 107 -6.79 13.38 -7.83
N ASN A 108 -6.79 12.48 -8.82
CA ASN A 108 -5.84 12.50 -9.93
C ASN A 108 -6.03 13.74 -10.81
N THR A 109 -7.28 14.14 -11.06
CA THR A 109 -7.61 15.38 -11.77
C THR A 109 -7.02 16.58 -11.04
N ILE A 110 -7.25 16.71 -9.73
CA ILE A 110 -6.65 17.79 -8.93
C ILE A 110 -5.12 17.74 -8.96
N ASN A 111 -4.53 16.56 -8.78
CA ASN A 111 -3.07 16.38 -8.84
C ASN A 111 -2.52 16.88 -10.18
N HIS A 112 -3.14 16.52 -11.30
CA HIS A 112 -2.75 16.98 -12.62
C HIS A 112 -2.78 18.51 -12.74
N TYR A 113 -3.84 19.17 -12.21
CA TYR A 113 -3.96 20.63 -12.23
C TYR A 113 -2.83 21.36 -11.49
N VAL A 114 -2.26 20.75 -10.44
CA VAL A 114 -1.13 21.33 -9.68
C VAL A 114 0.24 20.75 -10.09
N GLY A 115 0.26 19.90 -11.14
CA GLY A 115 1.48 19.27 -11.65
C GLY A 115 1.97 18.07 -10.84
N MET A 116 1.18 17.55 -9.90
CA MET A 116 1.49 16.29 -9.21
C MET A 116 1.23 15.08 -10.11
N PHE A 117 1.94 13.98 -9.83
CA PHE A 117 1.70 12.70 -10.48
C PHE A 117 0.36 12.08 -10.06
N PRO A 118 -0.24 11.22 -10.91
CA PRO A 118 -1.40 10.41 -10.52
C PRO A 118 -1.08 9.60 -9.26
N ILE A 119 -2.03 9.51 -8.34
CA ILE A 119 -1.82 8.84 -7.05
C ILE A 119 -1.46 7.36 -7.23
N ALA A 120 -1.95 6.74 -8.30
CA ALA A 120 -1.68 5.36 -8.67
C ALA A 120 -0.23 5.11 -9.13
N THR A 121 0.54 6.13 -9.52
CA THR A 121 1.96 5.95 -9.90
C THR A 121 2.91 5.99 -8.70
N GLY A 122 2.41 6.25 -7.49
CA GLY A 122 3.22 6.25 -6.27
C GLY A 122 3.53 4.84 -5.81
N ALA A 123 4.70 4.61 -5.20
CA ALA A 123 5.15 3.29 -4.76
C ALA A 123 5.06 2.20 -5.85
N PRO A 124 5.62 2.43 -7.07
CA PRO A 124 5.46 1.53 -8.21
C PRO A 124 6.21 0.21 -8.03
N VAL A 125 7.15 0.10 -7.08
CA VAL A 125 7.84 -1.15 -6.76
C VAL A 125 7.20 -1.82 -5.55
N GLU A 126 6.87 -1.05 -4.51
CA GLU A 126 6.44 -1.58 -3.22
C GLU A 126 5.03 -2.16 -3.27
N LYS A 127 4.08 -1.50 -3.95
CA LYS A 127 2.68 -1.96 -4.04
C LYS A 127 2.54 -3.34 -4.70
N PRO A 128 3.05 -3.58 -5.93
CA PRO A 128 2.91 -4.90 -6.57
C PRO A 128 3.67 -5.99 -5.82
N LEU A 129 4.77 -5.64 -5.14
CA LEU A 129 5.60 -6.58 -4.39
C LEU A 129 5.15 -6.77 -2.93
N ALA A 130 4.19 -5.98 -2.43
CA ALA A 130 3.77 -5.99 -1.03
C ALA A 130 3.38 -7.40 -0.56
N LYS A 131 2.67 -8.17 -1.39
CA LYS A 131 2.27 -9.55 -1.08
C LYS A 131 3.45 -10.48 -0.77
N PHE A 132 4.60 -10.28 -1.43
CA PHE A 132 5.81 -11.05 -1.16
C PHE A 132 6.53 -10.58 0.10
N PHE A 133 6.54 -9.28 0.39
CA PHE A 133 7.05 -8.76 1.66
C PHE A 133 6.23 -9.29 2.84
N PHE A 134 4.90 -9.37 2.71
CA PHE A 134 4.03 -9.97 3.72
C PHE A 134 4.31 -11.47 3.88
N GLY A 135 4.48 -12.21 2.79
CA GLY A 135 4.92 -13.61 2.84
C GLY A 135 6.27 -13.77 3.55
N PHE A 136 7.24 -12.90 3.25
CA PHE A 136 8.54 -12.87 3.91
C PHE A 136 8.41 -12.63 5.43
N PHE A 137 7.66 -11.60 5.85
CA PHE A 137 7.43 -11.33 7.28
C PHE A 137 6.68 -12.46 7.98
N ALA A 138 5.68 -13.08 7.33
CA ALA A 138 4.96 -14.21 7.88
C ALA A 138 5.90 -15.40 8.16
N VAL A 139 6.78 -15.74 7.22
CA VAL A 139 7.79 -16.80 7.40
C VAL A 139 8.74 -16.48 8.55
N MET A 140 9.20 -15.23 8.68
CA MET A 140 10.05 -14.81 9.80
C MET A 140 9.34 -14.98 11.14
N MET A 141 8.06 -14.57 11.22
CA MET A 141 7.26 -14.69 12.44
C MET A 141 7.01 -16.15 12.81
N ILE A 142 6.64 -17.01 11.85
CA ILE A 142 6.47 -18.45 12.09
C ILE A 142 7.79 -19.06 12.60
N ALA A 143 8.92 -18.72 11.99
CA ALA A 143 10.22 -19.20 12.43
C ALA A 143 10.58 -18.70 13.84
N PHE A 144 10.28 -17.44 14.18
CA PHE A 144 10.52 -16.89 15.51
C PHE A 144 9.78 -17.64 16.63
N ALA A 145 8.56 -18.12 16.34
CA ALA A 145 7.78 -18.92 17.27
C ALA A 145 8.46 -20.28 17.57
N MET A 146 9.32 -20.79 16.68
CA MET A 146 10.01 -22.07 16.85
C MET A 146 11.04 -22.04 17.98
N THR A 147 10.98 -23.02 18.86
CA THR A 147 11.90 -23.16 20.01
C THR A 147 13.20 -23.86 19.64
N LYS A 148 13.15 -24.85 18.73
CA LYS A 148 14.31 -25.63 18.30
C LYS A 148 15.00 -24.99 17.10
N LYS A 149 16.33 -24.87 17.13
CA LYS A 149 17.11 -24.26 16.04
C LYS A 149 16.88 -24.94 14.69
N LYS A 150 16.92 -26.28 14.64
CA LYS A 150 16.71 -27.04 13.40
C LYS A 150 15.34 -26.77 12.77
N ALA A 151 14.28 -26.74 13.58
CA ALA A 151 12.94 -26.42 13.10
C ALA A 151 12.85 -24.98 12.59
N ARG A 152 13.40 -24.02 13.33
CA ARG A 152 13.45 -22.60 12.94
C ARG A 152 14.11 -22.41 11.57
N VAL A 153 15.30 -22.98 11.38
CA VAL A 153 16.06 -22.85 10.13
C VAL A 153 15.34 -23.58 8.99
N ALA A 154 14.77 -24.77 9.22
CA ALA A 154 13.99 -25.48 8.22
C ALA A 154 12.75 -24.69 7.77
N THR A 155 12.02 -24.10 8.72
CA THR A 155 10.87 -23.23 8.41
C THR A 155 11.28 -22.03 7.55
N LEU A 156 12.40 -21.35 7.90
CA LEU A 156 12.90 -20.25 7.08
C LEU A 156 13.28 -20.72 5.67
N ALA A 157 14.02 -21.81 5.55
CA ALA A 157 14.47 -22.32 4.25
C ALA A 157 13.30 -22.70 3.35
N VAL A 158 12.34 -23.50 3.85
CA VAL A 158 11.17 -23.94 3.09
C VAL A 158 10.24 -22.76 2.80
N GLY A 159 9.95 -21.93 3.80
CA GLY A 159 9.05 -20.78 3.66
C GLY A 159 9.59 -19.75 2.68
N PHE A 160 10.88 -19.39 2.77
CA PHE A 160 11.47 -18.45 1.82
C PHE A 160 11.65 -19.05 0.43
N ALA A 161 11.95 -20.34 0.29
CA ALA A 161 11.93 -20.98 -1.02
C ALA A 161 10.54 -20.89 -1.67
N ALA A 162 9.46 -21.08 -0.88
CA ALA A 162 8.10 -20.91 -1.37
C ALA A 162 7.78 -19.46 -1.77
N VAL A 163 8.16 -18.47 -0.94
CA VAL A 163 7.96 -17.04 -1.28
C VAL A 163 8.77 -16.63 -2.50
N ALA A 164 10.03 -17.08 -2.62
CA ALA A 164 10.88 -16.81 -3.77
C ALA A 164 10.30 -17.43 -5.05
N ALA A 165 9.90 -18.71 -5.00
CA ALA A 165 9.26 -19.37 -6.13
C ALA A 165 7.96 -18.65 -6.53
N TRP A 166 7.13 -18.26 -5.56
CA TRP A 166 5.92 -17.49 -5.82
C TRP A 166 6.23 -16.15 -6.48
N ALA A 167 7.22 -15.40 -5.98
CA ALA A 167 7.63 -14.12 -6.55
C ALA A 167 8.13 -14.28 -8.00
N ILE A 168 8.96 -15.28 -8.28
CA ILE A 168 9.47 -15.52 -9.63
C ILE A 168 8.34 -15.92 -10.60
N VAL A 169 7.48 -16.84 -10.19
CA VAL A 169 6.36 -17.31 -11.04
C VAL A 169 5.39 -16.16 -11.31
N ASP A 170 4.95 -15.46 -10.27
CA ASP A 170 3.98 -14.37 -10.41
C ASP A 170 4.52 -13.21 -11.26
N GLN A 171 5.77 -12.79 -11.02
CA GLN A 171 6.30 -11.60 -11.68
C GLN A 171 6.79 -11.86 -13.10
N PHE A 172 7.44 -13.00 -13.34
CA PHE A 172 8.09 -13.28 -14.63
C PHE A 172 7.36 -14.33 -15.47
N VAL A 173 6.83 -15.39 -14.87
CA VAL A 173 6.16 -16.47 -15.64
C VAL A 173 4.74 -16.06 -16.01
N LEU A 174 4.00 -15.45 -15.08
CA LEU A 174 2.66 -14.92 -15.35
C LEU A 174 2.67 -13.50 -15.96
N GLY A 175 3.85 -12.89 -16.07
CA GLY A 175 4.02 -11.59 -16.74
C GLY A 175 3.48 -10.39 -15.94
N HIS A 176 3.15 -10.53 -14.67
CA HIS A 176 2.55 -9.43 -13.88
C HIS A 176 3.47 -8.21 -13.74
N LEU A 177 4.79 -8.39 -13.78
CA LEU A 177 5.71 -7.23 -13.79
C LEU A 177 5.56 -6.42 -15.08
N ALA A 178 5.49 -7.09 -16.23
CA ALA A 178 5.33 -6.41 -17.52
C ALA A 178 3.99 -5.69 -17.59
N SER A 179 2.89 -6.35 -17.22
CA SER A 179 1.56 -5.73 -17.21
C SER A 179 1.48 -4.53 -16.24
N HIS A 180 2.17 -4.61 -15.10
CA HIS A 180 2.24 -3.50 -14.14
C HIS A 180 3.01 -2.30 -14.70
N VAL A 181 4.12 -2.54 -15.40
CA VAL A 181 4.91 -1.48 -16.05
C VAL A 181 4.09 -0.82 -17.17
N ASP A 182 3.38 -1.61 -17.97
CA ASP A 182 2.49 -1.08 -19.02
C ASP A 182 1.36 -0.24 -18.40
N ALA A 183 0.72 -0.71 -17.33
CA ALA A 183 -0.31 0.03 -16.61
C ALA A 183 0.23 1.33 -15.98
N TYR A 184 1.43 1.29 -15.38
CA TYR A 184 2.11 2.46 -14.84
C TYR A 184 2.39 3.51 -15.93
N MET A 185 2.87 3.07 -17.09
CA MET A 185 3.15 3.96 -18.22
C MET A 185 1.87 4.53 -18.82
N ALA A 186 0.81 3.72 -18.92
CA ALA A 186 -0.50 4.17 -19.40
C ALA A 186 -1.10 5.23 -18.46
N GLU A 187 -1.09 4.97 -17.15
CA GLU A 187 -1.57 5.92 -16.13
C GLU A 187 -0.80 7.25 -16.18
N ALA A 188 0.53 7.20 -16.27
CA ALA A 188 1.34 8.40 -16.45
C ALA A 188 1.00 9.11 -17.77
N GLY A 189 0.82 8.36 -18.86
CA GLY A 189 0.51 8.88 -20.20
C GLY A 189 -0.85 9.57 -20.32
N THR A 190 -1.82 9.19 -19.48
CA THR A 190 -3.13 9.86 -19.41
C THR A 190 -3.00 11.34 -19.06
N PHE A 191 -2.03 11.68 -18.19
CA PHE A 191 -1.85 13.02 -17.64
C PHE A 191 -0.59 13.73 -18.18
N PHE A 192 0.38 12.99 -18.72
CA PHE A 192 1.64 13.52 -19.24
C PHE A 192 1.86 13.11 -20.71
N LYS A 193 1.90 14.10 -21.60
CA LYS A 193 2.29 13.97 -23.01
C LYS A 193 3.82 13.92 -23.25
N GLU A 194 4.55 13.08 -22.51
CA GLU A 194 6.02 12.90 -22.66
C GLU A 194 6.42 11.43 -22.86
N PRO A 195 6.16 10.83 -24.04
CA PRO A 195 6.32 9.40 -24.26
C PRO A 195 7.75 8.90 -24.00
N ASP A 196 8.77 9.68 -24.39
CA ASP A 196 10.17 9.31 -24.20
C ASP A 196 10.56 9.26 -22.71
N LYS A 197 10.08 10.21 -21.89
CA LYS A 197 10.33 10.21 -20.45
C LYS A 197 9.57 9.11 -19.73
N ILE A 198 8.30 8.90 -20.11
CA ILE A 198 7.47 7.84 -19.54
C ILE A 198 8.09 6.47 -19.81
N LYS A 199 8.65 6.26 -21.01
CA LYS A 199 9.39 5.04 -21.32
C LYS A 199 10.58 4.84 -20.37
N VAL A 200 11.38 5.89 -20.12
CA VAL A 200 12.50 5.82 -19.17
C VAL A 200 12.00 5.50 -17.76
N TRP A 201 10.87 6.05 -17.33
CA TRP A 201 10.29 5.72 -16.03
C TRP A 201 9.82 4.26 -15.96
N GLY A 202 9.18 3.73 -17.00
CA GLY A 202 8.80 2.33 -17.10
C GLY A 202 10.02 1.38 -17.08
N ASP A 203 11.08 1.74 -17.79
CA ASP A 203 12.37 1.02 -17.79
C ASP A 203 12.97 1.01 -16.37
N ASN A 204 12.90 2.13 -15.64
CA ASN A 204 13.35 2.23 -14.26
C ASN A 204 12.48 1.40 -13.30
N VAL A 205 11.16 1.43 -13.43
CA VAL A 205 10.24 0.59 -12.62
C VAL A 205 10.58 -0.89 -12.84
N THR A 206 10.81 -1.30 -14.09
CA THR A 206 11.24 -2.66 -14.43
C THR A 206 12.56 -3.01 -13.74
N LEU A 207 13.57 -2.16 -13.86
CA LEU A 207 14.89 -2.37 -13.28
C LEU A 207 14.82 -2.48 -11.75
N TYR A 208 14.22 -1.50 -11.09
CA TYR A 208 14.16 -1.46 -9.63
C TYR A 208 13.26 -2.56 -9.05
N SER A 209 12.20 -2.98 -9.76
CA SER A 209 11.42 -4.16 -9.37
C SER A 209 12.25 -5.44 -9.43
N LYS A 210 13.05 -5.63 -10.49
CA LYS A 210 13.97 -6.78 -10.58
C LYS A 210 15.01 -6.73 -9.45
N VAL A 211 15.62 -5.57 -9.20
CA VAL A 211 16.56 -5.38 -8.09
C VAL A 211 15.91 -5.70 -6.75
N ALA A 212 14.68 -5.26 -6.51
CA ALA A 212 13.95 -5.55 -5.30
C ALA A 212 13.64 -7.05 -5.14
N ILE A 213 13.20 -7.73 -6.21
CA ILE A 213 12.89 -9.17 -6.18
C ILE A 213 14.16 -9.99 -5.90
N PHE A 214 15.24 -9.80 -6.66
CA PHE A 214 16.47 -10.56 -6.47
C PHE A 214 17.19 -10.16 -5.18
N GLY A 215 17.13 -8.89 -4.79
CA GLY A 215 17.60 -8.40 -3.50
C GLY A 215 16.87 -9.06 -2.34
N LEU A 216 15.54 -9.18 -2.41
CA LEU A 216 14.75 -9.89 -1.40
C LEU A 216 15.14 -11.36 -1.29
N ILE A 217 15.36 -12.05 -2.41
CA ILE A 217 15.84 -13.45 -2.43
C ILE A 217 17.24 -13.56 -1.79
N ALA A 218 18.15 -12.63 -2.09
CA ALA A 218 19.47 -12.61 -1.45
C ALA A 218 19.35 -12.39 0.07
N VAL A 219 18.49 -11.46 0.51
CA VAL A 219 18.20 -11.22 1.93
C VAL A 219 17.63 -12.48 2.59
N MET A 220 16.73 -13.21 1.94
CA MET A 220 16.20 -14.48 2.45
C MET A 220 17.31 -15.50 2.74
N VAL A 221 18.26 -15.66 1.82
CA VAL A 221 19.42 -16.55 2.00
C VAL A 221 20.28 -16.09 3.19
N VAL A 222 20.54 -14.78 3.29
CA VAL A 222 21.30 -14.20 4.42
C VAL A 222 20.58 -14.44 5.74
N VAL A 223 19.26 -14.26 5.80
CA VAL A 223 18.46 -14.47 7.02
C VAL A 223 18.49 -15.95 7.45
N VAL A 224 18.41 -16.89 6.51
CA VAL A 224 18.55 -18.34 6.80
C VAL A 224 19.95 -18.64 7.36
N ALA A 225 21.00 -18.20 6.67
CA ALA A 225 22.38 -18.44 7.07
C ALA A 225 22.70 -17.79 8.42
N ALA A 226 22.34 -16.53 8.62
CA ALA A 226 22.58 -15.81 9.87
C ALA A 226 21.79 -16.42 11.04
N THR A 227 20.56 -16.89 10.82
CA THR A 227 19.80 -17.62 11.86
C THR A 227 20.47 -18.97 12.21
N ALA A 228 21.10 -19.63 11.23
CA ALA A 228 21.82 -20.88 11.45
C ALA A 228 23.18 -20.68 12.16
N LEU A 229 23.86 -19.56 11.91
CA LEU A 229 25.21 -19.31 12.38
C LEU A 229 25.27 -18.47 13.67
N ILE A 230 24.33 -17.54 13.87
CA ILE A 230 24.38 -16.50 14.91
C ILE A 230 23.17 -16.63 15.83
N ARG A 231 23.39 -17.14 17.07
CA ARG A 231 22.31 -17.38 18.06
C ARG A 231 21.40 -16.17 18.33
N PRO A 232 21.89 -14.94 18.59
CA PRO A 232 21.02 -13.79 18.85
C PRO A 232 20.26 -13.28 17.62
N PHE A 233 20.62 -13.71 16.40
CA PHE A 233 19.98 -13.26 15.16
C PHE A 233 18.49 -13.63 15.10
N GLN A 234 18.06 -14.66 15.84
CA GLN A 234 16.65 -15.02 15.96
C GLN A 234 15.77 -13.86 16.48
N LEU A 235 16.32 -12.90 17.21
CA LEU A 235 15.56 -11.73 17.67
C LEU A 235 15.18 -10.80 16.50
N LEU A 236 15.99 -10.76 15.43
CA LEU A 236 15.66 -9.99 14.23
C LEU A 236 14.45 -10.55 13.49
N LEU A 237 14.18 -11.85 13.63
CA LEU A 237 12.98 -12.49 13.05
C LEU A 237 11.68 -11.90 13.62
N ALA A 238 11.70 -11.38 14.84
CA ALA A 238 10.59 -10.62 15.41
C ALA A 238 10.75 -9.11 15.20
N LEU A 239 11.96 -8.57 15.34
CA LEU A 239 12.18 -7.12 15.27
C LEU A 239 11.81 -6.53 13.90
N VAL A 240 12.23 -7.18 12.82
CA VAL A 240 12.01 -6.66 11.47
C VAL A 240 10.50 -6.57 11.16
N PRO A 241 9.69 -7.64 11.31
CA PRO A 241 8.24 -7.52 11.16
C PRO A 241 7.58 -6.56 12.17
N ALA A 242 8.11 -6.45 13.40
CA ALA A 242 7.57 -5.52 14.40
C ALA A 242 7.64 -4.07 13.91
N LEU A 243 8.65 -3.71 13.11
CA LEU A 243 8.86 -2.36 12.60
C LEU A 243 8.03 -2.01 11.35
N LEU A 244 7.13 -2.89 10.91
CA LEU A 244 6.17 -2.61 9.82
C LEU A 244 5.45 -1.25 9.89
N PRO A 245 4.90 -0.79 11.04
CA PRO A 245 4.27 0.54 11.08
C PRO A 245 5.26 1.67 10.78
N LEU A 246 6.53 1.53 11.19
CA LEU A 246 7.57 2.51 10.88
C LEU A 246 7.92 2.50 9.39
N TYR A 247 8.09 1.31 8.79
CA TYR A 247 8.37 1.18 7.36
C TYR A 247 7.25 1.81 6.53
N PHE A 248 5.99 1.55 6.90
CA PHE A 248 4.83 2.15 6.23
C PHE A 248 4.88 3.68 6.27
N VAL A 249 5.06 4.29 7.44
CA VAL A 249 5.07 5.77 7.57
C VAL A 249 6.23 6.39 6.82
N ILE A 250 7.42 5.78 6.85
CA ILE A 250 8.59 6.27 6.11
C ILE A 250 8.32 6.23 4.60
N THR A 251 7.85 5.09 4.08
CA THR A 251 7.57 4.94 2.65
C THR A 251 6.44 5.87 2.22
N TYR A 252 5.35 5.95 2.98
CA TYR A 252 4.23 6.85 2.74
C TYR A 252 4.67 8.31 2.68
N ALA A 253 5.40 8.79 3.71
CA ALA A 253 5.91 10.15 3.74
C ALA A 253 6.92 10.43 2.61
N GLY A 254 7.78 9.46 2.28
CA GLY A 254 8.74 9.59 1.18
C GLY A 254 8.06 9.80 -0.17
N TRP A 255 6.99 9.05 -0.45
CA TRP A 255 6.22 9.21 -1.68
C TRP A 255 5.41 10.50 -1.73
N LEU A 256 4.82 10.93 -0.60
CA LEU A 256 4.18 12.25 -0.52
C LEU A 256 5.19 13.38 -0.78
N TRP A 257 6.37 13.29 -0.16
CA TRP A 257 7.44 14.26 -0.40
C TRP A 257 7.84 14.29 -1.87
N PHE A 258 8.05 13.12 -2.49
CA PHE A 258 8.39 13.01 -3.90
C PHE A 258 7.34 13.69 -4.78
N PHE A 259 6.05 13.44 -4.56
CA PHE A 259 4.98 14.06 -5.34
C PHE A 259 4.89 15.57 -5.15
N GLY A 260 5.11 16.07 -3.94
CA GLY A 260 5.06 17.51 -3.68
C GLY A 260 6.31 18.30 -4.10
N HIS A 261 7.44 17.61 -4.37
CA HIS A 261 8.71 18.25 -4.75
C HIS A 261 9.14 17.99 -6.20
N ASN A 262 8.49 17.07 -6.90
CA ASN A 262 8.75 16.76 -8.32
C ASN A 262 7.55 17.17 -9.18
N LEU A 263 7.10 18.40 -9.01
CA LEU A 263 5.94 18.94 -9.71
C LEU A 263 6.26 19.19 -11.19
N HIS A 264 5.35 18.78 -12.06
CA HIS A 264 5.44 18.96 -13.49
C HIS A 264 5.12 20.42 -13.88
N PRO A 265 5.88 21.03 -14.80
CA PRO A 265 5.63 22.40 -15.27
C PRO A 265 4.32 22.58 -16.06
N TRP A 266 3.57 21.50 -16.30
CA TRP A 266 2.32 21.52 -17.09
C TRP A 266 1.06 21.59 -16.25
N GLY A 267 1.17 21.61 -14.92
CA GLY A 267 0.02 21.91 -14.07
C GLY A 267 -0.57 23.26 -14.47
N ALA A 268 -1.90 23.34 -14.61
CA ALA A 268 -2.56 24.60 -14.95
C ALA A 268 -2.34 25.67 -13.87
N PHE A 269 -2.06 25.25 -12.63
CA PHE A 269 -1.67 26.10 -11.53
C PHE A 269 -0.24 25.79 -11.08
N THR A 270 0.63 26.80 -11.12
CA THR A 270 1.97 26.68 -10.55
C THR A 270 1.90 26.84 -9.03
N VAL A 271 2.15 25.76 -8.31
CA VAL A 271 2.31 25.78 -6.85
C VAL A 271 3.79 25.63 -6.48
N LYS A 272 4.21 26.23 -5.37
CA LYS A 272 5.56 26.01 -4.84
C LYS A 272 5.69 24.57 -4.36
N PRO A 273 6.88 23.94 -4.46
CA PRO A 273 7.14 22.66 -3.83
C PRO A 273 6.67 22.64 -2.38
N PHE A 274 5.97 21.59 -2.00
CA PHE A 274 5.37 21.47 -0.68
C PHE A 274 5.38 20.02 -0.21
N MET A 275 5.14 19.82 1.08
CA MET A 275 4.93 18.48 1.63
C MET A 275 3.43 18.25 1.77
N PRO A 276 2.82 17.29 1.03
CA PRO A 276 1.46 16.87 1.33
C PRO A 276 1.35 16.41 2.78
N THR A 277 0.21 16.70 3.42
CA THR A 277 0.00 16.42 4.83
C THR A 277 0.15 14.93 5.13
N VAL A 278 1.20 14.56 5.86
CA VAL A 278 1.43 13.17 6.29
C VAL A 278 0.42 12.77 7.35
N PHE A 279 0.21 13.62 8.36
CA PHE A 279 -0.70 13.36 9.47
C PHE A 279 -1.35 14.66 9.94
N GLY A 280 -2.65 14.59 10.25
CA GLY A 280 -3.43 15.72 10.75
C GLY A 280 -4.11 16.52 9.65
N GLU A 281 -4.29 17.80 9.92
CA GLU A 281 -4.91 18.76 9.02
C GLU A 281 -3.86 19.65 8.38
N GLY A 282 -4.05 19.97 7.11
CA GLY A 282 -3.22 20.91 6.39
C GLY A 282 -3.99 21.62 5.31
N LYS A 283 -3.31 22.52 4.59
CA LYS A 283 -3.92 23.33 3.54
C LYS A 283 -2.96 23.51 2.38
N VAL A 284 -3.47 23.29 1.17
CA VAL A 284 -2.76 23.52 -0.08
C VAL A 284 -3.68 24.30 -1.00
N ALA A 285 -3.31 25.55 -1.28
CA ALA A 285 -4.17 26.50 -1.99
C ALA A 285 -5.57 26.60 -1.34
N GLN A 286 -6.63 26.28 -2.08
CA GLN A 286 -8.02 26.30 -1.60
C GLN A 286 -8.48 24.95 -1.00
N PHE A 287 -7.63 23.92 -1.01
CA PHE A 287 -7.94 22.61 -0.46
C PHE A 287 -7.48 22.51 0.99
N SER A 288 -8.39 22.10 1.86
CA SER A 288 -8.03 21.56 3.17
C SER A 288 -7.82 20.06 3.04
N THR A 289 -6.74 19.56 3.63
CA THR A 289 -6.31 18.17 3.54
C THR A 289 -6.40 17.52 4.91
N PHE A 290 -7.00 16.34 5.00
CA PHE A 290 -7.08 15.54 6.21
C PHE A 290 -6.39 14.21 5.96
N SER A 291 -5.45 13.82 6.83
CA SER A 291 -4.67 12.59 6.66
C SER A 291 -4.52 11.87 7.99
N TYR A 292 -5.09 10.67 8.12
CA TYR A 292 -5.11 9.95 9.40
C TYR A 292 -4.98 8.42 9.22
N PRO A 293 -4.40 7.74 10.24
CA PRO A 293 -4.39 6.29 10.28
C PRO A 293 -5.80 5.71 10.30
N TYR A 294 -5.91 4.48 9.82
CA TYR A 294 -7.14 3.71 9.78
C TYR A 294 -6.94 2.29 10.33
N TRP A 295 -7.91 1.40 10.13
CA TRP A 295 -7.92 0.06 10.73
C TRP A 295 -6.67 -0.76 10.42
N GLY A 296 -6.17 -0.73 9.19
CA GLY A 296 -4.94 -1.41 8.80
C GLY A 296 -3.73 -0.94 9.60
N TYR A 297 -3.57 0.37 9.82
CA TYR A 297 -2.48 0.90 10.66
C TYR A 297 -2.64 0.50 12.12
N GLY A 298 -3.88 0.45 12.64
CA GLY A 298 -4.18 -0.10 13.96
C GLY A 298 -3.70 -1.54 14.13
N LEU A 299 -3.90 -2.38 13.11
CA LEU A 299 -3.38 -3.76 13.09
C LEU A 299 -1.85 -3.80 13.09
N LEU A 300 -1.17 -2.89 12.38
CA LEU A 300 0.30 -2.79 12.42
C LEU A 300 0.81 -2.42 13.83
N MET A 301 0.09 -1.57 14.55
CA MET A 301 0.44 -1.22 15.93
C MET A 301 0.27 -2.41 16.88
N VAL A 302 -0.76 -3.26 16.68
CA VAL A 302 -0.92 -4.52 17.43
C VAL A 302 0.26 -5.46 17.16
N ILE A 303 0.65 -5.62 15.89
CA ILE A 303 1.84 -6.42 15.50
C ILE A 303 3.09 -5.91 16.22
N PHE A 304 3.34 -4.59 16.20
CA PHE A 304 4.48 -3.99 16.89
C PHE A 304 4.49 -4.34 18.38
N VAL A 305 3.40 -4.09 19.09
CA VAL A 305 3.33 -4.34 20.55
C VAL A 305 3.52 -5.83 20.85
N CYS A 306 2.80 -6.71 20.15
CA CYS A 306 2.87 -8.15 20.39
C CYS A 306 4.27 -8.71 20.12
N LEU A 307 4.90 -8.33 19.00
CA LEU A 307 6.23 -8.81 18.64
C LEU A 307 7.33 -8.22 19.51
N ILE A 308 7.25 -6.96 19.94
CA ILE A 308 8.21 -6.38 20.88
C ILE A 308 8.14 -7.10 22.23
N LEU A 309 6.94 -7.38 22.75
CA LEU A 309 6.78 -8.15 23.98
C LEU A 309 7.36 -9.57 23.82
N ALA A 310 7.05 -10.26 22.72
CA ALA A 310 7.56 -11.60 22.45
C ALA A 310 9.10 -11.61 22.31
N LEU A 311 9.65 -10.60 21.64
CA LEU A 311 11.09 -10.39 21.48
C LEU A 311 11.78 -10.18 22.83
N LEU A 312 11.23 -9.34 23.71
CA LEU A 312 11.80 -9.09 25.03
C LEU A 312 11.83 -10.37 25.89
N ILE A 313 10.78 -11.20 25.83
CA ILE A 313 10.76 -12.49 26.51
C ILE A 313 11.84 -13.42 25.93
N ARG A 314 11.95 -13.54 24.60
CA ARG A 314 12.98 -14.38 23.95
C ARG A 314 14.38 -13.88 24.27
N ARG A 315 14.61 -12.56 24.30
CA ARG A 315 15.89 -11.94 24.65
C ARG A 315 16.30 -12.30 26.07
N LYS A 316 15.36 -12.30 27.02
CA LYS A 316 15.61 -12.75 28.40
C LYS A 316 16.02 -14.23 28.43
N GLN A 317 15.30 -15.10 27.72
CA GLN A 317 15.63 -16.53 27.64
C GLN A 317 17.03 -16.79 27.07
N LEU A 318 17.44 -16.04 26.03
CA LEU A 318 18.77 -16.17 25.45
C LEU A 318 19.88 -15.74 26.43
N ARG A 319 19.65 -14.66 27.19
CA ARG A 319 20.58 -14.22 28.24
C ARG A 319 20.73 -15.24 29.38
N GLU A 320 19.64 -15.92 29.72
CA GLU A 320 19.60 -16.93 30.78
C GLU A 320 20.02 -18.34 30.29
N GLY A 321 20.41 -18.49 29.01
CA GLY A 321 20.78 -19.80 28.43
C GLY A 321 19.60 -20.78 28.27
N GLN A 322 18.37 -20.30 28.37
CA GLN A 322 17.13 -21.09 28.29
C GLN A 322 16.56 -21.21 26.87
N ALA A 323 17.19 -20.55 25.89
CA ALA A 323 16.82 -20.63 24.48
C ALA A 323 18.06 -20.90 23.61
N GLU A 324 17.84 -21.68 22.54
CA GLU A 324 18.87 -22.09 21.58
C GLU A 324 19.07 -21.07 20.45
#